data_AF-A0A0N7Z8D7-F1
#
_entry.id   AF-A0A0N7Z8D7-F1
#
_cell.length_a   1.000
_cell.length_b   1.000
_cell.length_c   1.000
_cell.angle_alpha   90.00
_cell.angle_beta   90.00
_cell.angle_gamma   90.00
#
_symmetry.space_group_name_H-M   'P 1'
#
loop_
_entity.id
_entity.type
_entity.pdbx_description
1 polymer ?
#
loop_
_entity_poly.entity_id
_entity_poly.type
_entity_poly.pdbx_seq_one_letter_code
_entity_poly.pdbx_strand_id
1 'polypeptide(L)'
;VRNANLPALQSYPCRNKHVGILNEIQDPIVVTNDGSTIVCWHPEKEFPYECTKPLPEQLEESSTSVLKNSEKNVYTVFAKKSLDTVPDELAKITYTTKHRWYPRNRDKRAKKTPRDRSYL
;
A
#
# COMPACT_ATOMS: atom_id res chain seq x y z
N VAL A 1 -17.98 -60.89 23.14
CA VAL A 1 -18.76 -59.86 22.42
C VAL A 1 -19.20 -58.81 23.43
N ARG A 2 -18.44 -57.72 23.57
CA ARG A 2 -18.74 -56.65 24.53
C ARG A 2 -19.29 -55.46 23.74
N ASN A 3 -20.62 -55.34 23.74
CA ASN A 3 -21.32 -54.23 23.11
C ASN A 3 -21.15 -53.00 24.00
N ALA A 4 -20.36 -52.04 23.55
CA ALA A 4 -20.28 -50.72 24.17
C ALA A 4 -21.48 -49.89 23.68
N ASN A 5 -22.44 -49.66 24.57
CA ASN A 5 -23.47 -48.64 24.37
C ASN A 5 -22.82 -47.26 24.45
N LEU A 6 -22.64 -46.61 23.31
CA LEU A 6 -22.30 -45.18 23.25
C LEU A 6 -23.58 -44.37 23.51
N PRO A 7 -23.58 -43.41 24.44
CA PRO A 7 -24.74 -42.54 24.61
C PRO A 7 -24.90 -41.64 23.38
N ALA A 8 -26.15 -41.52 22.92
CA ALA A 8 -26.55 -40.66 21.81
C ALA A 8 -26.10 -39.22 22.07
N LEU A 9 -25.34 -38.65 21.13
CA LEU A 9 -25.06 -37.23 21.08
C LEU A 9 -26.40 -36.50 20.90
N GLN A 10 -26.91 -35.89 21.98
CA GLN A 10 -27.96 -34.88 21.86
C GLN A 10 -27.37 -33.70 21.10
N SER A 11 -27.75 -33.54 19.84
CA SER A 11 -27.48 -32.33 19.07
C SER A 11 -28.25 -31.18 19.71
N TYR A 12 -27.53 -30.29 20.39
CA TYR A 12 -28.08 -29.01 20.76
C TYR A 12 -28.44 -28.25 19.47
N PRO A 13 -29.67 -27.77 19.29
CA PRO A 13 -29.94 -26.84 18.20
C PRO A 13 -29.28 -25.51 18.56
N CYS A 14 -28.04 -25.31 18.13
CA CYS A 14 -27.41 -24.00 18.09
C CYS A 14 -28.12 -23.17 17.02
N ARG A 15 -29.31 -22.66 17.38
CA ARG A 15 -30.06 -21.66 16.63
C ARG A 15 -29.35 -20.33 16.79
N ASN A 16 -28.21 -20.17 16.12
CA ASN A 16 -27.58 -18.87 15.94
C ASN A 16 -28.39 -18.08 14.91
N LYS A 17 -29.51 -17.51 15.36
CA LYS A 17 -30.21 -16.42 14.67
C LYS A 17 -29.51 -15.07 14.95
N HIS A 18 -28.19 -15.08 14.93
CA HIS A 18 -27.43 -13.87 14.71
C HIS A 18 -26.95 -13.92 13.26
N VAL A 19 -27.91 -13.81 12.32
CA VAL A 19 -27.62 -13.07 11.09
C VAL A 19 -27.55 -11.62 11.56
N GLY A 20 -26.41 -11.27 12.15
CA GLY A 20 -26.03 -9.89 12.28
C GLY A 20 -26.09 -9.35 10.87
N ILE A 21 -26.98 -8.38 10.67
CA ILE A 21 -26.99 -7.53 9.49
C ILE A 21 -25.63 -6.84 9.56
N LEU A 22 -24.62 -7.50 8.97
CA LEU A 22 -23.36 -6.88 8.64
C LEU A 22 -23.77 -5.81 7.65
N ASN A 23 -23.73 -4.57 8.13
CA ASN A 23 -23.66 -3.31 7.40
C ASN A 23 -24.05 -3.45 5.92
N GLU A 24 -25.20 -2.86 5.55
CA GLU A 24 -25.55 -2.44 4.18
C GLU A 24 -24.66 -3.07 3.11
N ILE A 25 -25.12 -4.15 2.46
CA ILE A 25 -24.36 -4.81 1.38
C ILE A 25 -24.08 -3.73 0.33
N GLN A 26 -22.89 -3.13 0.37
CA GLN A 26 -22.57 -1.95 -0.45
C GLN A 26 -22.57 -2.30 -1.93
N ASP A 27 -22.25 -3.56 -2.25
CA ASP A 27 -22.17 -4.09 -3.61
C ASP A 27 -23.08 -5.33 -3.68
N PRO A 28 -24.36 -5.18 -4.07
CA PRO A 28 -25.30 -6.28 -4.08
C PRO A 28 -24.94 -7.29 -5.17
N ILE A 29 -24.92 -8.55 -4.76
CA ILE A 29 -24.80 -9.71 -5.64
C ILE A 29 -26.19 -10.35 -5.72
N VAL A 30 -26.73 -10.42 -6.92
CA VAL A 30 -28.10 -10.91 -7.18
C VAL A 30 -28.02 -12.12 -8.11
N VAL A 31 -28.80 -13.15 -7.80
CA VAL A 31 -28.98 -14.30 -8.68
C VAL A 31 -30.20 -14.02 -9.57
N THR A 32 -30.12 -14.33 -10.86
CA THR A 32 -31.27 -14.21 -11.77
C THR A 32 -32.39 -15.17 -11.36
N ASN A 33 -33.64 -14.88 -11.76
CA ASN A 33 -34.80 -15.72 -11.42
C ASN A 33 -34.63 -17.18 -11.87
N ASP A 34 -33.88 -17.41 -12.94
CA ASP A 34 -33.60 -18.73 -13.50
C ASP A 34 -32.49 -19.48 -12.73
N GLY A 35 -31.84 -18.85 -11.74
CA GLY A 35 -30.76 -19.42 -10.95
C GLY A 35 -29.45 -19.66 -11.72
N SER A 36 -29.41 -19.32 -13.00
CA SER A 36 -28.33 -19.69 -13.93
C SER A 36 -27.17 -18.71 -13.94
N THR A 37 -27.41 -17.45 -13.57
CA THR A 37 -26.42 -16.37 -13.67
C THR A 37 -26.38 -15.58 -12.36
N ILE A 38 -25.16 -15.22 -11.96
CA ILE A 38 -24.92 -14.35 -10.82
C ILE A 38 -24.52 -12.98 -11.38
N VAL A 39 -25.22 -11.93 -10.95
CA VAL A 39 -25.01 -10.54 -11.34
C VAL A 39 -24.42 -9.79 -10.15
N CYS A 40 -23.34 -9.05 -10.38
CA CYS A 40 -22.69 -8.24 -9.36
C CYS A 40 -22.78 -6.75 -9.74
N TRP A 41 -23.36 -5.92 -8.87
CA TRP A 41 -23.35 -4.47 -9.03
C TRP A 41 -22.22 -3.86 -8.19
N HIS A 42 -21.20 -3.31 -8.84
CA HIS A 42 -20.01 -2.73 -8.18
C HIS A 42 -19.69 -1.33 -8.72
N PRO A 43 -20.44 -0.28 -8.33
CA PRO A 43 -20.09 1.08 -8.72
C PRO A 43 -18.75 1.50 -8.09
N GLU A 44 -18.03 2.43 -8.73
CA GLU A 44 -16.83 3.03 -8.14
C GLU A 44 -17.25 3.89 -6.92
N LYS A 45 -16.55 3.72 -5.81
CA LYS A 45 -16.85 4.43 -4.55
C LYS A 45 -15.99 5.68 -4.47
N GLU A 46 -16.65 6.83 -4.32
CA GLU A 46 -15.95 8.10 -4.09
C GLU A 46 -15.38 8.16 -2.66
N PHE A 47 -14.27 8.86 -2.51
CA PHE A 47 -13.65 9.08 -1.20
C PHE A 47 -14.33 10.25 -0.48
N PRO A 48 -14.89 10.06 0.74
CA PRO A 48 -15.62 11.11 1.44
C PRO A 48 -14.69 12.25 1.86
N TYR A 49 -15.16 13.49 1.70
CA TYR A 49 -14.37 14.69 1.98
C TYR A 49 -13.91 14.77 3.45
N GLU A 50 -14.75 14.33 4.39
CA GLU A 50 -14.45 14.33 5.83
C GLU A 50 -13.24 13.47 6.21
N CYS A 51 -12.88 12.50 5.36
CA CYS A 51 -11.70 11.65 5.56
C CYS A 51 -10.44 12.20 4.89
N THR A 52 -10.52 13.33 4.18
CA THR A 52 -9.35 14.00 3.60
C THR A 52 -8.63 14.87 4.63
N LYS A 53 -7.36 15.17 4.37
CA LYS A 53 -6.60 16.18 5.13
C LYS A 53 -6.33 17.37 4.22
N PRO A 54 -6.40 18.61 4.73
CA PRO A 54 -6.00 19.76 3.94
C PRO A 54 -4.52 19.65 3.57
N LEU A 55 -4.17 20.17 2.39
CA LEU A 55 -2.77 20.28 1.99
C LEU A 55 -2.07 21.24 2.96
N PRO A 56 -0.85 20.91 3.43
CA PRO A 56 -0.10 21.81 4.30
C PRO A 56 0.23 23.09 3.53
N GLU A 57 -0.01 24.25 4.16
CA GLU A 57 0.38 25.54 3.60
C GLU A 57 1.91 25.64 3.65
N GLN A 58 2.55 25.69 2.47
CA GLN A 58 3.97 25.97 2.38
C GLN A 58 4.17 27.46 2.68
N LEU A 59 4.40 27.76 3.96
CA LEU A 59 4.98 29.03 4.37
C LEU A 59 6.42 29.05 3.86
N GLU A 60 6.58 29.45 2.59
CA GLU A 60 7.88 29.87 2.08
C GLU A 60 8.34 30.99 3.01
N GLU A 61 9.37 30.75 3.83
CA GLU A 61 10.02 31.80 4.60
C GLU A 61 10.47 32.86 3.60
N SER A 62 9.69 33.93 3.46
CA SER A 62 9.91 34.96 2.45
C SER A 62 11.22 35.65 2.77
N SER A 63 12.31 35.16 2.20
CA SER A 63 13.59 35.82 2.30
C SER A 63 13.43 37.19 1.63
N THR A 64 13.74 38.26 2.36
CA THR A 64 13.62 39.67 1.90
C THR A 64 14.56 40.03 0.73
N SER A 65 15.21 39.03 0.12
CA SER A 65 16.14 39.18 -1.00
C SER A 65 15.40 39.15 -2.33
N VAL A 66 15.70 40.13 -3.19
CA VAL A 66 15.22 40.24 -4.58
C VAL A 66 15.64 39.04 -5.45
N LEU A 67 16.74 38.37 -5.09
CA LEU A 67 17.22 37.15 -5.74
C LEU A 67 16.76 35.91 -4.96
N LYS A 68 16.15 34.94 -5.65
CA LYS A 68 15.76 33.60 -5.15
C LYS A 68 16.96 32.68 -4.86
N ASN A 69 18.07 33.23 -4.38
CA ASN A 69 19.30 32.49 -4.07
C ASN A 69 19.47 32.27 -2.54
N SER A 70 18.44 32.56 -1.76
CA SER A 70 18.44 32.51 -0.30
C SER A 70 18.37 31.10 0.28
N GLU A 71 18.37 30.07 -0.57
CA GLU A 71 18.48 28.70 -0.12
C GLU A 71 19.88 28.48 0.46
N LYS A 72 20.02 28.71 1.77
CA LYS A 72 21.22 28.44 2.58
C LYS A 72 21.79 27.02 2.37
N ASN A 73 20.99 26.13 1.79
CA ASN A 73 21.28 24.72 1.58
C ASN A 73 21.77 24.37 0.16
N VAL A 74 21.65 25.22 -0.86
CA VAL A 74 22.03 24.83 -2.26
C VAL A 74 23.50 24.46 -2.35
N TYR A 75 24.37 25.27 -1.74
CA TYR A 75 25.81 24.99 -1.71
C TYR A 75 26.13 23.71 -0.91
N THR A 76 25.35 23.37 0.11
CA THR A 76 25.53 22.13 0.88
C THR A 76 25.15 20.89 0.08
N VAL A 77 24.19 21.00 -0.84
CA VAL A 77 23.79 19.91 -1.74
C VAL A 77 24.88 19.61 -2.76
N PHE A 78 25.56 20.65 -3.26
CA PHE A 78 26.67 20.49 -4.22
C PHE A 78 28.02 20.18 -3.58
N ALA A 79 28.12 20.26 -2.25
CA ALA A 79 29.34 19.89 -1.54
C ALA A 79 29.65 18.39 -1.74
N LYS A 80 30.90 18.08 -2.08
CA LYS A 80 31.35 16.69 -2.26
C LYS A 80 31.27 15.96 -0.91
N LYS A 81 30.41 14.95 -0.83
CA LYS A 81 30.31 14.06 0.33
C LYS A 81 31.37 12.95 0.25
N SER A 82 31.81 12.48 1.41
CA SER A 82 32.68 11.30 1.55
C SER A 82 31.97 10.04 1.05
N LEU A 83 32.67 9.24 0.25
CA LEU A 83 32.15 7.98 -0.32
C LEU A 83 31.71 6.98 0.75
N ASP A 84 32.29 7.05 1.95
CA ASP A 84 31.95 6.16 3.06
C ASP A 84 30.65 6.57 3.78
N THR A 85 30.31 7.86 3.78
CA THR A 85 29.14 8.39 4.50
C THR A 85 27.87 8.34 3.65
N VAL A 86 28.02 8.47 2.33
CA VAL A 86 26.90 8.44 1.37
C VAL A 86 26.01 7.18 1.50
N PRO A 87 26.56 5.95 1.59
CA PRO A 87 25.75 4.73 1.75
C PRO A 87 24.85 4.75 2.99
N ASP A 88 25.34 5.30 4.10
CA ASP A 88 24.62 5.33 5.37
C ASP A 88 23.51 6.40 5.35
N GLU A 89 23.77 7.57 4.75
CA GLU A 89 22.76 8.60 4.52
C GLU A 89 21.63 8.08 3.61
N LEU A 90 21.99 7.45 2.49
CA LEU A 90 21.02 6.89 1.54
C LEU A 90 20.19 5.77 2.17
N ALA A 91 20.83 4.91 2.97
CA ALA A 91 20.15 3.89 3.74
C ALA A 91 19.10 4.49 4.70
N LYS A 92 19.45 5.58 5.38
CA LYS A 92 18.55 6.28 6.31
C LYS A 92 17.36 6.95 5.61
N ILE A 93 17.59 7.61 4.48
CA ILE A 93 16.53 8.28 3.69
C ILE A 93 15.55 7.28 3.10
N THR A 94 16.07 6.17 2.57
CA THR A 94 15.26 5.17 1.85
C THR A 94 14.75 4.04 2.74
N TYR A 95 15.09 4.04 4.03
CA TYR A 95 14.83 2.95 4.96
C TYR A 95 15.32 1.59 4.43
N THR A 96 16.52 1.57 3.85
CA THR A 96 17.17 0.37 3.32
C THR A 96 18.46 0.05 4.05
N THR A 97 19.12 -1.06 3.70
CA THR A 97 20.44 -1.41 4.23
C THR A 97 21.57 -0.77 3.42
N LYS A 98 22.66 -0.34 4.09
CA LYS A 98 23.84 0.25 3.43
C LYS A 98 24.49 -0.60 2.33
N HIS A 99 24.45 -1.93 2.45
CA HIS A 99 25.03 -2.89 1.49
C HIS A 99 24.40 -2.88 0.09
N ARG A 100 23.27 -2.18 -0.09
CA ARG A 100 22.66 -1.94 -1.41
C ARG A 100 23.38 -0.85 -2.19
N TRP A 101 24.00 0.09 -1.49
CA TRP A 101 24.60 1.30 -2.06
C TRP A 101 26.09 1.16 -2.39
N TYR A 102 26.71 0.04 -2.01
CA TYR A 102 28.07 -0.30 -2.48
C TYR A 102 28.01 -0.87 -3.90
N PRO A 103 28.94 -0.46 -4.79
CA PRO A 103 28.93 -0.90 -6.18
C PRO A 103 29.15 -2.42 -6.27
N ARG A 104 28.27 -3.13 -6.97
CA ARG A 104 28.43 -4.56 -7.25
C ARG A 104 28.90 -4.77 -8.68
N ASN A 105 29.76 -5.76 -8.89
CA ASN A 105 30.28 -6.08 -10.23
C ASN A 105 29.17 -6.44 -11.23
N ARG A 106 28.07 -7.05 -10.77
CA ARG A 106 26.91 -7.36 -11.60
C ARG A 106 26.21 -6.10 -12.13
N ASP A 107 26.16 -5.03 -11.33
CA ASP A 107 25.39 -3.83 -11.63
C ASP A 107 26.09 -2.96 -12.69
N LYS A 108 27.39 -3.18 -12.92
CA LYS A 108 28.13 -2.62 -14.07
C LYS A 108 27.58 -3.10 -15.42
N ARG A 109 26.82 -4.20 -15.44
CA ARG A 109 26.23 -4.77 -16.65
C ARG A 109 24.71 -4.64 -16.60
N ALA A 110 24.19 -3.64 -17.31
CA ALA A 110 22.75 -3.48 -17.48
C ALA A 110 22.18 -4.73 -18.19
N LYS A 111 21.11 -5.30 -17.64
CA LYS A 111 20.34 -6.35 -18.30
C LYS A 111 19.49 -5.72 -19.41
N LYS A 112 19.57 -6.25 -20.62
CA LYS A 112 18.69 -5.87 -21.73
C LYS A 112 17.43 -6.73 -21.71
N THR A 113 16.61 -6.58 -20.68
CA THR A 113 15.31 -7.25 -20.62
C THR A 113 14.31 -6.51 -21.50
N PRO A 114 13.62 -7.20 -22.43
CA PRO A 114 12.55 -6.57 -23.19
C PRO A 114 11.43 -6.12 -22.25
N ARG A 115 10.75 -5.02 -22.58
CA ARG A 115 9.54 -4.61 -21.86
C ARG A 115 8.43 -5.61 -22.15
N ASP A 116 7.69 -5.98 -21.10
CA ASP A 116 6.56 -6.93 -21.19
C ASP A 116 5.42 -6.36 -22.04
N ARG A 117 5.10 -5.07 -21.85
CA ARG A 117 4.18 -4.31 -22.69
C ARG A 117 4.99 -3.52 -23.71
N SER A 118 5.04 -4.02 -24.95
CA SER A 118 5.86 -3.47 -26.04
C SER A 118 5.27 -2.20 -26.69
N TYR A 119 3.95 -2.01 -26.60
CA TYR A 119 3.19 -0.93 -27.26
C TYR A 119 2.58 0.11 -26.29
N LEU A 120 2.93 0.05 -25.01
CA LEU A 120 2.77 1.13 -24.03
C LEU A 120 4.14 1.76 -23.77
#